data_AF-A0A1I1X520-F1
#
_entry.id   AF-A0A1I1X520-F1
#
_cell.length_a   1.000
_cell.length_b   1.000
_cell.length_c   1.000
_cell.angle_alpha   90.00
_cell.angle_beta   90.00
_cell.angle_gamma   90.00
#
_symmetry.space_group_name_H-M   'P 1'
#
loop_
_entity.id
_entity.type
_entity.pdbx_description
1 polymer ?
#
loop_
_entity_poly.entity_id
_entity_poly.type
_entity_poly.pdbx_seq_one_letter_code
_entity_poly.pdbx_strand_id
1 'polypeptide(L)'
;MIKTKILMVTACAFGLTACADYEGGLGRGYPADKTYDRGFDKKHLSQLQAGIWVDPNGCDHWIIDDGVEGYLSARLDKFGKPVCSGVADPTFTVGDFKGGSNVRDPN
;
A
#
# COMPACT_ATOMS: atom_id res chain seq x y z
N MET A 1 -6.10 -45.87 -11.70
CA MET A 1 -4.77 -45.27 -11.99
C MET A 1 -4.86 -43.99 -12.84
N ILE A 2 -5.52 -43.99 -13.99
CA ILE A 2 -5.64 -42.78 -14.86
C ILE A 2 -6.38 -41.63 -14.16
N LYS A 3 -7.48 -41.91 -13.45
CA LYS A 3 -8.26 -40.91 -12.70
C LYS A 3 -7.44 -40.15 -11.65
N THR A 4 -6.58 -40.84 -10.92
CA THR A 4 -5.70 -40.25 -9.88
C THR A 4 -4.64 -39.34 -10.50
N LYS A 5 -4.08 -39.72 -11.66
CA LYS A 5 -3.11 -38.88 -12.39
C LYS A 5 -3.75 -37.60 -12.92
N ILE A 6 -4.95 -37.70 -13.50
CA ILE A 6 -5.71 -36.52 -13.97
C ILE A 6 -6.01 -35.58 -12.80
N LEU A 7 -6.47 -36.11 -11.66
CA LEU A 7 -6.74 -35.30 -10.47
C LEU A 7 -5.49 -34.54 -9.99
N MET A 8 -4.34 -35.21 -9.96
CA MET A 8 -3.08 -34.60 -9.53
C MET A 8 -2.60 -33.51 -10.50
N VAL A 9 -2.67 -33.76 -11.82
CA VAL A 9 -2.26 -32.79 -12.84
C VAL A 9 -3.15 -31.55 -12.80
N THR A 10 -4.47 -31.73 -12.66
CA THR A 10 -5.40 -30.61 -12.53
C THR A 10 -5.14 -29.80 -11.26
N ALA A 11 -4.90 -30.45 -10.11
CA ALA A 11 -4.57 -29.77 -8.86
C ALA A 11 -3.25 -28.98 -8.94
N CYS A 12 -2.21 -29.54 -9.56
CA CYS A 12 -0.95 -28.83 -9.79
C CYS A 12 -1.13 -27.63 -10.73
N ALA A 13 -1.92 -27.78 -11.80
CA ALA A 13 -2.18 -26.70 -12.74
C ALA A 13 -2.93 -25.52 -12.09
N PHE A 14 -3.93 -25.80 -11.24
CA PHE A 14 -4.62 -24.75 -10.48
C PHE A 14 -3.80 -24.19 -9.31
N GLY A 15 -2.93 -24.98 -8.68
CA GLY A 15 -2.04 -24.48 -7.63
C GLY A 15 -1.02 -23.44 -8.13
N LEU A 16 -0.60 -23.54 -9.39
CA LEU A 16 0.34 -22.61 -10.01
C LEU A 16 -0.28 -21.25 -10.39
N THR A 17 -1.61 -21.14 -10.47
CA THR A 17 -2.27 -19.84 -10.79
C THR A 17 -2.22 -18.85 -9.64
N ALA A 18 -1.75 -19.24 -8.45
CA ALA A 18 -1.60 -18.35 -7.30
C ALA A 18 -0.37 -17.41 -7.39
N CYS A 19 0.57 -17.67 -8.31
CA CYS A 19 1.78 -16.86 -8.48
C CYS A 19 1.67 -15.77 -9.57
N ALA A 20 0.53 -15.70 -10.28
CA ALA A 20 0.29 -14.65 -11.26
C ALA A 20 -0.41 -13.47 -10.59
N ASP A 21 -0.01 -12.24 -10.93
CA ASP A 21 -0.74 -11.03 -10.58
C ASP A 21 -2.19 -11.18 -11.08
N TYR A 22 -3.09 -11.48 -10.16
CA TYR A 22 -4.47 -11.88 -10.45
C TYR A 22 -5.32 -10.66 -10.76
N GLU A 23 -5.15 -10.11 -11.96
CA GLU A 23 -5.92 -8.98 -12.44
C GLU A 23 -7.26 -9.45 -13.06
N GLY A 24 -8.37 -9.30 -12.33
CA GLY A 24 -9.70 -9.17 -12.95
C GLY A 24 -10.74 -10.30 -12.80
N GLY A 25 -10.57 -11.29 -11.91
CA GLY A 25 -11.55 -12.38 -11.69
C GLY A 25 -12.28 -12.36 -10.34
N LEU A 26 -13.44 -13.03 -10.23
CA LEU A 26 -14.28 -13.17 -9.01
C LEU A 26 -13.41 -13.50 -7.77
N GLY A 27 -13.31 -12.57 -6.81
CA GLY A 27 -12.31 -12.60 -5.73
C GLY A 27 -11.05 -11.76 -6.02
N ARG A 28 -11.26 -10.56 -6.59
CA ARG A 28 -10.23 -9.71 -7.22
C ARG A 28 -9.10 -9.29 -6.27
N GLY A 29 -7.86 -9.56 -6.66
CA GLY A 29 -6.68 -8.89 -6.11
C GLY A 29 -6.65 -7.40 -6.47
N TYR A 30 -5.81 -6.63 -5.78
CA TYR A 30 -5.62 -5.21 -6.06
C TYR A 30 -4.78 -5.04 -7.33
N PRO A 31 -5.27 -4.34 -8.38
CA PRO A 31 -4.51 -4.04 -9.58
C PRO A 31 -3.17 -3.36 -9.30
N ALA A 32 -2.27 -3.45 -10.27
CA ALA A 32 -0.95 -2.84 -10.21
C ALA A 32 -1.03 -1.32 -10.00
N ASP A 33 -2.05 -0.67 -10.54
CA ASP A 33 -2.28 0.75 -10.34
C ASP A 33 -2.70 1.07 -8.89
N LYS A 34 -1.74 1.61 -8.13
CA LYS A 34 -1.89 2.10 -6.76
C LYS A 34 -2.13 3.62 -6.69
N THR A 35 -2.28 4.31 -7.83
CA THR A 35 -2.51 5.77 -7.85
C THR A 35 -3.93 6.16 -7.48
N TYR A 36 -4.83 5.18 -7.38
CA TYR A 36 -6.24 5.41 -7.15
C TYR A 36 -6.70 4.68 -5.90
N ASP A 37 -7.32 5.43 -4.98
CA ASP A 37 -7.98 4.90 -3.81
C ASP A 37 -9.30 4.19 -4.19
N ARG A 38 -9.63 3.12 -3.46
CA ARG A 38 -10.75 2.24 -3.78
C ARG A 38 -11.51 1.87 -2.52
N GLY A 39 -12.81 2.09 -2.56
CA GLY A 39 -13.69 1.71 -1.48
C GLY A 39 -14.71 2.81 -1.25
N PHE A 40 -14.76 3.32 -0.03
CA PHE A 40 -15.45 4.56 0.30
C PHE A 40 -14.53 5.74 -0.03
N ASP A 41 -15.09 6.88 -0.47
CA ASP A 41 -14.32 8.10 -0.83
C ASP A 41 -13.26 7.94 -1.96
N LYS A 42 -13.61 7.19 -3.02
CA LYS A 42 -12.72 6.90 -4.16
C LYS A 42 -12.21 8.15 -4.87
N LYS A 43 -10.90 8.37 -4.82
CA LYS A 43 -10.23 9.46 -5.55
C LYS A 43 -8.82 9.10 -5.96
N HIS A 44 -8.21 9.94 -6.78
CA HIS A 44 -6.79 9.78 -7.12
C HIS A 44 -5.92 10.29 -5.97
N LEU A 45 -4.85 9.57 -5.62
CA LEU A 45 -3.98 9.90 -4.48
C LEU A 45 -3.33 11.29 -4.59
N SER A 46 -3.24 11.87 -5.79
CA SER A 46 -2.78 13.25 -5.96
C SER A 46 -3.71 14.32 -5.38
N GLN A 47 -4.92 13.95 -4.95
CA GLN A 47 -5.85 14.84 -4.25
C GLN A 47 -5.61 14.84 -2.73
N LEU A 48 -4.79 13.92 -2.23
CA LEU A 48 -4.42 13.80 -0.84
C LEU A 48 -3.08 14.51 -0.57
N GLN A 49 -2.85 14.84 0.69
CA GLN A 49 -1.67 15.55 1.13
C GLN A 49 -0.73 14.60 1.87
N ALA A 50 0.53 14.55 1.45
CA ALA A 50 1.56 13.77 2.13
C ALA A 50 2.21 14.56 3.28
N GLY A 51 2.41 13.89 4.41
CA GLY A 51 3.30 14.32 5.49
C GLY A 51 4.49 13.38 5.65
N ILE A 52 5.26 13.59 6.72
CA ILE A 52 6.40 12.75 7.09
C ILE A 52 6.13 12.09 8.43
N TRP A 53 6.34 10.78 8.50
CA TRP A 53 6.55 10.06 9.74
C TRP A 53 8.03 9.74 9.90
N VAL A 54 8.56 9.95 11.11
CA VAL A 54 9.95 9.63 11.44
C VAL A 54 9.96 8.29 12.18
N ASP A 55 10.64 7.30 11.62
CA ASP A 55 10.73 5.97 12.23
C ASP A 55 11.64 5.98 13.49
N PRO A 56 11.69 4.88 14.28
CA PRO A 56 12.55 4.81 15.47
C PRO A 56 14.05 4.98 15.20
N ASN A 57 14.51 4.83 13.96
CA ASN A 57 15.90 5.07 13.56
C ASN A 57 16.15 6.54 13.17
N GLY A 58 15.10 7.38 13.18
CA GLY A 58 15.17 8.78 12.80
C GLY A 58 15.01 9.02 11.29
N CYS A 59 14.54 8.03 10.52
CA CYS A 59 14.43 8.15 9.07
C CYS A 59 12.99 8.39 8.60
N ASP A 60 12.87 9.14 7.52
CA ASP A 60 11.63 9.70 7.00
C ASP A 60 10.85 8.67 6.17
N HIS A 61 9.54 8.65 6.38
CA HIS A 61 8.58 7.96 5.55
C HIS A 61 7.50 8.94 5.11
N TRP A 62 7.16 8.93 3.82
CA TRP A 62 5.97 9.60 3.33
C TRP A 62 4.74 8.89 3.87
N ILE A 63 3.84 9.64 4.47
CA ILE A 63 2.57 9.13 4.97
C ILE A 63 1.40 9.94 4.42
N ILE A 64 0.30 9.24 4.13
CA ILE A 64 -1.01 9.81 3.85
C ILE A 64 -2.02 9.02 4.66
N ASP A 65 -2.94 9.71 5.30
CA ASP A 65 -4.06 9.15 6.05
C ASP A 65 -5.35 9.62 5.36
N ASP A 66 -6.03 8.69 4.69
CA ASP A 66 -7.35 8.91 4.05
C ASP A 66 -8.49 8.39 4.96
N GLY A 67 -8.28 8.43 6.28
CA GLY A 67 -9.24 8.01 7.28
C GLY A 67 -9.02 6.57 7.76
N VAL A 68 -9.73 5.60 7.18
CA VAL A 68 -9.55 4.18 7.54
C VAL A 68 -8.36 3.58 6.77
N GLU A 69 -8.11 4.08 5.57
CA GLU A 69 -7.03 3.66 4.69
C GLU A 69 -5.81 4.58 4.84
N GLY A 70 -4.61 3.98 4.92
CA GLY A 70 -3.35 4.70 5.03
C GLY A 70 -2.33 4.26 3.99
N TYR A 71 -1.49 5.20 3.55
CA TYR A 71 -0.40 4.98 2.60
C TYR A 71 0.92 5.33 3.26
N LEU A 72 1.92 4.47 3.06
CA LEU A 72 3.26 4.68 3.60
C LEU A 72 4.31 4.26 2.56
N SER A 73 5.32 5.09 2.37
CA SER A 73 6.51 4.72 1.60
C SER A 73 7.76 5.32 2.20
N ALA A 74 8.86 4.57 2.19
CA ALA A 74 10.15 5.10 2.64
C ALA A 74 10.56 6.28 1.75
N ARG A 75 10.99 7.38 2.37
CA ARG A 75 11.54 8.51 1.63
C ARG A 75 13.00 8.21 1.32
N LEU A 76 13.28 7.99 0.04
CA LEU A 76 14.62 7.67 -0.43
C LEU A 76 15.27 8.87 -1.13
N ASP A 77 16.59 8.97 -1.01
CA ASP A 77 17.38 9.87 -1.82
C ASP A 77 17.54 9.33 -3.26
N LYS A 78 18.20 10.10 -4.12
CA LYS A 78 18.45 9.73 -5.51
C LYS A 78 19.32 8.46 -5.70
N PHE A 79 19.92 7.95 -4.63
CA PHE A 79 20.74 6.75 -4.61
C PHE A 79 20.04 5.57 -3.94
N GLY A 80 18.76 5.73 -3.54
CA GLY A 80 17.99 4.70 -2.87
C GLY A 80 18.32 4.55 -1.38
N LYS A 81 19.02 5.51 -0.76
CA LYS A 81 19.27 5.51 0.69
C LYS A 81 18.12 6.18 1.44
N PRO A 82 17.77 5.72 2.66
CA PRO A 82 16.80 6.40 3.50
C PRO A 82 17.22 7.86 3.76
N VAL A 83 16.26 8.77 3.63
CA VAL A 83 16.41 10.16 4.08
C VAL A 83 16.12 10.20 5.58
N CYS A 84 17.01 10.79 6.36
CA CYS A 84 16.82 10.96 7.81
C CYS A 84 17.01 12.44 8.11
N SER A 85 15.94 13.22 7.92
CA SER A 85 16.03 14.69 7.80
C SER A 85 16.06 15.43 9.14
N GLY A 86 15.63 14.79 10.22
CA GLY A 86 15.48 15.43 11.53
C GLY A 86 14.32 16.43 11.58
N VAL A 87 13.32 16.30 10.69
CA VAL A 87 12.14 17.18 10.67
C VAL A 87 11.26 17.04 11.92
N ALA A 88 11.36 15.91 12.63
CA ALA A 88 10.72 15.66 13.91
C ALA A 88 11.50 14.61 14.72
N ASP A 89 11.11 14.44 15.98
CA ASP A 89 11.63 13.37 16.84
C ASP A 89 11.23 11.98 16.33
N PRO A 90 12.01 10.93 16.61
CA PRO A 90 11.62 9.56 16.29
C PRO A 90 10.22 9.24 16.81
N THR A 91 9.45 8.51 16.00
CA THR A 91 8.04 8.13 16.23
C THR A 91 6.99 9.23 16.05
N PHE A 92 7.37 10.46 15.71
CA PHE A 92 6.42 11.55 15.45
C PHE A 92 6.10 11.74 13.97
N THR A 93 4.97 12.40 13.71
CA THR A 93 4.52 12.82 12.37
C THR A 93 4.52 14.33 12.23
N VAL A 94 4.73 14.82 11.00
CA VAL A 94 4.68 16.24 10.63
C VAL A 94 4.01 16.45 9.28
N GLY A 95 3.41 17.63 9.10
CA GLY A 95 2.65 18.00 7.91
C GLY A 95 1.17 17.66 8.01
N ASP A 96 0.39 18.11 7.03
CA ASP A 96 -1.06 17.86 6.93
C ASP A 96 -1.33 16.51 6.27
N PHE A 97 -0.88 15.42 6.88
CA PHE A 97 -0.99 14.06 6.30
C PHE A 97 -2.44 13.54 6.23
N LYS A 98 -3.39 14.22 6.87
CA LYS A 98 -4.84 13.95 6.78
C LYS A 98 -5.56 14.84 5.75
N GLY A 99 -4.83 15.77 5.13
CA GLY A 99 -5.39 16.73 4.18
C GLY A 99 -5.93 16.04 2.92
N GLY A 100 -7.11 16.47 2.47
CA GLY A 100 -7.77 15.94 1.28
C GLY A 100 -8.71 14.74 1.54
N SER A 101 -8.77 14.24 2.77
CA SER A 101 -9.78 13.25 3.18
C SER A 101 -11.01 13.92 3.79
N ASN A 102 -12.19 13.40 3.47
CA ASN A 102 -13.43 13.73 4.19
C ASN A 102 -13.84 12.62 5.16
N VAL A 103 -13.07 11.53 5.21
CA VAL A 103 -13.33 10.39 6.08
C VAL A 103 -12.85 10.76 7.48
N ARG A 104 -13.80 10.84 8.40
CA ARG A 104 -13.48 11.16 9.80
C ARG A 104 -12.82 9.95 10.45
N ASP A 105 -11.58 10.15 10.89
CA ASP A 105 -10.84 9.21 11.70
C ASP A 105 -10.93 9.58 13.20
N PRO A 106 -11.33 8.65 14.09
CA PRO A 106 -11.38 8.85 15.53
C PRO A 106 -9.98 8.76 16.15
N ASN A 107 -9.16 9.79 15.92
CA ASN A 107 -7.89 10.01 16.60
C ASN A 107 -7.93 11.31 17.43
#